data_AF-A0A9E0IUW4-F1
#
_entry.id   AF-A0A9E0IUW4-F1
#
_cell.length_a   1.000
_cell.length_b   1.000
_cell.length_c   1.000
_cell.angle_alpha   90.00
_cell.angle_beta   90.00
_cell.angle_gamma   90.00
#
_symmetry.space_group_name_H-M   'P 1'
#
loop_
_entity.id
_entity.type
_entity.pdbx_description
1 polymer ?
#
loop_
_entity_poly.entity_id
_entity_poly.type
_entity_poly.pdbx_seq_one_letter_code
_entity_poly.pdbx_strand_id
1 'polypeptide(L)'
;MYRYGDGSPFPLEENFIDTLVSAVDATAAAYTPIADLDDKRERARDAKRNAERELARLAEFEESVSASIASFGPSAGRGATPIQLVAQKVLGGVHSTVAAQRTQINSQVARLEAEASADGLGARVRQALAAFFEKHQLPSTTWAVAWDARAAAPTAQAVATAGRFVATFDVALTGIWTAPVKFEALMPGITLQLPRRKMFGGAKTQPVALDRCALIAFERTGTVTTLILRENPAKPSPGWRLVEDKGAVACTALDGGADAGSEEAPLTGDDVGQVKRLGDAVAEAVMELRGARTLRELRAGNHTVDTLPSPRLAVDAVLTALSPLVRTIRERSKMSGELVLKRDIGDGRREELFVPRAEVAQKFTPLPLEYRRLYEEMGLSAEHTDVGIVISEQPTLVKIDDDP
;
A
#
# COMPACT_ATOMS: atom_id res chain seq x y z
N MET A 1 -19.92 18.31 3.26
CA MET A 1 -20.26 17.04 3.96
C MET A 1 -20.74 16.04 2.92
N TYR A 2 -20.39 14.75 3.08
CA TYR A 2 -20.84 13.68 2.19
C TYR A 2 -22.00 12.89 2.82
N ARG A 3 -22.84 12.31 1.98
CA ARG A 3 -24.03 11.52 2.33
C ARG A 3 -24.16 10.33 1.39
N TYR A 4 -24.79 9.26 1.85
CA TYR A 4 -25.19 8.14 0.98
C TYR A 4 -26.30 8.57 0.00
N GLY A 5 -26.58 7.76 -1.02
CA GLY A 5 -27.64 8.02 -2.01
C GLY A 5 -29.04 8.23 -1.41
N ASP A 6 -29.33 7.57 -0.28
CA ASP A 6 -30.55 7.74 0.52
C ASP A 6 -30.61 9.04 1.34
N GLY A 7 -29.50 9.79 1.45
CA GLY A 7 -29.38 11.05 2.18
C GLY A 7 -28.84 10.93 3.62
N SER A 8 -28.59 9.71 4.11
CA SER A 8 -27.98 9.48 5.42
C SER A 8 -26.50 9.93 5.45
N PRO A 9 -25.95 10.34 6.60
CA PRO A 9 -24.55 10.82 6.69
C PRO A 9 -23.53 9.75 6.27
N PHE A 10 -22.54 10.14 5.46
CA PHE A 10 -21.40 9.31 5.10
C PHE A 10 -20.24 9.54 6.09
N PRO A 11 -19.50 8.50 6.54
CA PRO A 11 -18.52 8.65 7.62
C PRO A 11 -17.22 9.33 7.23
N LEU A 12 -16.95 9.54 5.93
CA LEU A 12 -15.74 10.18 5.45
C LEU A 12 -16.03 11.57 4.87
N GLU A 13 -15.03 12.44 4.92
CA GLU A 13 -15.10 13.82 4.42
C GLU A 13 -14.48 13.98 3.03
N GLU A 14 -14.29 12.89 2.29
CA GLU A 14 -13.64 12.86 0.98
C GLU A 14 -14.52 12.23 -0.11
N ASN A 15 -14.17 12.49 -1.37
CA ASN A 15 -14.83 11.89 -2.53
C ASN A 15 -14.46 10.40 -2.64
N PHE A 16 -15.16 9.57 -1.91
CA PHE A 16 -14.88 8.13 -1.87
C PHE A 16 -15.18 7.42 -3.20
N ILE A 17 -15.99 7.99 -4.09
CA ILE A 17 -16.20 7.43 -5.43
C ILE A 17 -14.89 7.50 -6.25
N ASP A 18 -14.21 8.65 -6.26
CA ASP A 18 -12.90 8.80 -6.92
C ASP A 18 -11.84 7.90 -6.26
N THR A 19 -11.82 7.84 -4.92
CA THR A 19 -10.94 6.93 -4.16
C THR A 19 -11.18 5.46 -4.53
N LEU A 20 -12.43 5.02 -4.65
CA LEU A 20 -12.77 3.65 -5.04
C LEU A 20 -12.31 3.32 -6.46
N VAL A 21 -12.57 4.19 -7.42
CA VAL A 21 -12.17 3.99 -8.82
C VAL A 21 -10.65 3.88 -8.92
N SER A 22 -9.92 4.80 -8.28
CA SER A 22 -8.46 4.78 -8.24
C SER A 22 -7.91 3.52 -7.55
N ALA A 23 -8.55 3.08 -6.46
CA ALA A 23 -8.16 1.85 -5.79
C ALA A 23 -8.32 0.62 -6.70
N VAL A 24 -9.47 0.49 -7.39
CA VAL A 24 -9.73 -0.62 -8.30
C VAL A 24 -8.74 -0.65 -9.45
N ASP A 25 -8.43 0.50 -10.04
CA ASP A 25 -7.39 0.60 -11.08
C ASP A 25 -6.03 0.11 -10.57
N ALA A 26 -5.60 0.63 -9.42
CA ALA A 26 -4.31 0.29 -8.82
C ALA A 26 -4.21 -1.18 -8.42
N THR A 27 -5.27 -1.75 -7.82
CA THR A 27 -5.28 -3.16 -7.42
C THR A 27 -5.41 -4.10 -8.62
N ALA A 28 -6.13 -3.72 -9.68
CA ALA A 28 -6.18 -4.50 -10.91
C ALA A 28 -4.82 -4.55 -11.60
N ALA A 29 -4.15 -3.39 -11.73
CA ALA A 29 -2.79 -3.30 -12.25
C ALA A 29 -1.78 -4.09 -11.38
N ALA A 30 -1.98 -4.14 -10.06
CA ALA A 30 -1.15 -4.91 -9.14
C ALA A 30 -1.37 -6.43 -9.27
N TYR A 31 -2.59 -6.90 -9.59
CA TYR A 31 -2.84 -8.32 -9.83
C TYR A 31 -2.28 -8.82 -11.15
N THR A 32 -2.22 -7.99 -12.20
CA THR A 32 -1.70 -8.41 -13.52
C THR A 32 -0.33 -9.13 -13.45
N PRO A 33 0.73 -8.56 -12.84
CA PRO A 33 2.02 -9.24 -12.76
C PRO A 33 2.01 -10.47 -11.83
N ILE A 34 1.03 -10.59 -10.93
CA ILE A 34 0.85 -11.77 -10.06
C ILE A 34 0.24 -12.91 -10.89
N ALA A 35 -0.84 -12.62 -11.62
CA ALA A 35 -1.48 -13.56 -12.54
C ALA A 35 -0.50 -14.09 -13.59
N ASP A 36 0.27 -13.20 -14.22
CA ASP A 36 1.31 -13.58 -15.19
C ASP A 36 2.35 -14.54 -14.59
N LEU A 37 2.70 -14.36 -13.31
CA LEU A 37 3.67 -15.22 -12.63
C LEU A 37 3.05 -16.59 -12.31
N ASP A 38 1.82 -16.63 -11.85
CA ASP A 38 1.13 -17.88 -11.54
C ASP A 38 0.93 -18.72 -12.82
N ASP A 39 0.60 -18.08 -13.95
CA ASP A 39 0.56 -18.72 -15.28
C ASP A 39 1.95 -19.26 -15.72
N LYS A 40 3.03 -18.50 -15.49
CA LYS A 40 4.40 -18.96 -15.78
C LYS A 40 4.80 -20.15 -14.92
N ARG A 41 4.46 -20.11 -13.63
CA ARG A 41 4.72 -21.21 -12.68
C ARG A 41 3.97 -22.47 -13.08
N GLU A 42 2.72 -22.36 -13.51
CA GLU A 42 1.98 -23.53 -13.96
C GLU A 42 2.59 -24.11 -15.24
N ARG A 43 2.94 -23.26 -16.22
CA ARG A 43 3.66 -23.70 -17.42
C ARG A 43 5.00 -24.37 -17.11
N ALA A 44 5.76 -23.86 -16.14
CA ALA A 44 7.02 -24.45 -15.72
C ALA A 44 6.81 -25.82 -15.05
N ARG A 45 5.78 -25.96 -14.19
CA ARG A 45 5.41 -27.25 -13.58
C ARG A 45 4.99 -28.28 -14.62
N ASP A 46 4.16 -27.88 -15.58
CA ASP A 46 3.73 -28.79 -16.65
C ASP A 46 4.88 -29.18 -17.59
N ALA A 47 5.75 -28.23 -17.92
CA ALA A 47 6.96 -28.53 -18.70
C ALA A 47 7.87 -29.52 -17.96
N LYS A 48 8.02 -29.38 -16.64
CA LYS A 48 8.79 -30.32 -15.82
C LYS A 48 8.16 -31.73 -15.82
N ARG A 49 6.85 -31.84 -15.62
CA ARG A 49 6.12 -33.13 -15.70
C ARG A 49 6.25 -33.77 -17.09
N ASN A 50 6.23 -32.96 -18.14
CA ASN A 50 6.42 -33.44 -19.52
C ASN A 50 7.85 -33.93 -19.75
N ALA A 51 8.84 -33.15 -19.32
CA ALA A 51 10.25 -33.49 -19.39
C ALA A 51 10.57 -34.80 -18.66
N GLU A 52 10.04 -35.00 -17.45
CA GLU A 52 10.22 -36.25 -16.70
C GLU A 52 9.71 -37.47 -17.49
N ARG A 53 8.54 -37.34 -18.14
CA ARG A 53 7.99 -38.40 -19.00
C ARG A 53 8.82 -38.64 -20.26
N GLU A 54 9.31 -37.59 -20.90
CA GLU A 54 10.15 -37.70 -22.09
C GLU A 54 11.51 -38.30 -21.79
N LEU A 55 12.15 -37.89 -20.68
CA LEU A 55 13.42 -38.43 -20.23
C LEU A 55 13.32 -39.92 -19.90
N ALA A 56 12.21 -40.36 -19.29
CA ALA A 56 11.94 -41.78 -19.05
C ALA A 56 11.82 -42.56 -20.36
N ARG A 57 11.04 -42.06 -21.32
CA ARG A 57 10.92 -42.68 -22.66
C ARG A 57 12.25 -42.73 -23.42
N LEU A 58 13.08 -41.70 -23.30
CA LEU A 58 14.41 -41.69 -23.89
C LEU A 58 15.33 -42.74 -23.25
N ALA A 59 15.20 -42.96 -21.94
CA ALA A 59 15.93 -44.02 -21.25
C ALA A 59 15.47 -45.42 -21.69
N GLU A 60 14.16 -45.67 -21.76
CA GLU A 60 13.59 -46.92 -22.26
C GLU A 60 14.01 -47.20 -23.72
N PHE A 61 14.02 -46.17 -24.56
CA PHE A 61 14.49 -46.26 -25.95
C PHE A 61 15.98 -46.62 -26.02
N GLU A 62 16.82 -45.92 -25.25
CA GLU A 62 18.26 -46.19 -25.16
C GLU A 62 18.54 -47.63 -24.72
N GLU A 63 17.81 -48.12 -23.72
CA GLU A 63 17.89 -49.50 -23.22
C GLU A 63 17.43 -50.52 -24.28
N SER A 64 16.29 -50.28 -24.94
CA SER A 64 15.75 -51.16 -25.97
C SER A 64 16.69 -51.30 -27.17
N VAL A 65 17.30 -50.19 -27.62
CA VAL A 65 18.27 -50.22 -28.72
C VAL A 65 19.54 -50.94 -28.30
N SER A 66 20.01 -50.70 -27.07
CA SER A 66 21.17 -51.38 -26.49
C SER A 66 20.96 -52.90 -26.41
N ALA A 67 19.81 -53.34 -25.92
CA ALA A 67 19.44 -54.76 -25.83
C ALA A 67 19.36 -55.43 -27.22
N SER A 68 18.80 -54.73 -28.21
CA SER A 68 18.65 -55.25 -29.57
C SER A 68 19.99 -55.44 -30.31
N ILE A 69 20.99 -54.61 -29.97
CA ILE A 69 22.32 -54.67 -30.61
C ILE A 69 23.28 -55.58 -29.83
N ALA A 70 22.97 -55.93 -28.57
CA ALA A 70 23.84 -56.70 -27.68
C ALA A 70 24.32 -58.04 -28.27
N SER A 71 23.50 -58.72 -29.09
CA SER A 71 23.87 -59.97 -29.77
C SER A 71 25.04 -59.83 -30.76
N PHE A 72 25.33 -58.60 -31.19
CA PHE A 72 26.43 -58.26 -32.11
C PHE A 72 27.64 -57.66 -31.37
N GLY A 73 27.72 -57.84 -30.05
CA GLY A 73 28.84 -57.37 -29.25
C GLY A 73 30.19 -58.04 -29.58
N PRO A 74 31.32 -57.45 -29.14
CA PRO A 74 32.64 -58.02 -29.35
C PRO A 74 32.75 -59.41 -28.69
N SER A 75 33.24 -60.39 -29.46
CA SER A 75 33.51 -61.74 -28.93
C SER A 75 34.93 -61.77 -28.35
N ALA A 76 35.08 -62.31 -27.13
CA ALA A 76 36.39 -62.41 -26.49
C ALA A 76 37.39 -63.19 -27.37
N GLY A 77 38.53 -62.58 -27.70
CA GLY A 77 39.65 -63.26 -28.36
C GLY A 77 39.69 -63.23 -29.89
N ARG A 78 38.79 -62.51 -30.58
CA ARG A 78 38.88 -62.27 -32.03
C ARG A 78 38.76 -60.77 -32.36
N GLY A 79 39.42 -60.34 -33.45
CA GLY A 79 39.29 -58.98 -33.95
C GLY A 79 37.84 -58.64 -34.32
N ALA A 80 37.47 -57.37 -34.19
CA ALA A 80 36.10 -56.92 -34.46
C ALA A 80 35.68 -57.18 -35.92
N THR A 81 34.56 -57.87 -36.11
CA THR A 81 33.97 -58.08 -37.44
C THR A 81 33.38 -56.78 -37.99
N PRO A 82 33.19 -56.64 -39.32
CA PRO A 82 32.50 -55.48 -39.88
C PRO A 82 31.12 -55.22 -39.27
N ILE A 83 30.37 -56.26 -38.92
CA ILE A 83 29.06 -56.15 -38.26
C ILE A 83 29.19 -55.57 -36.86
N GLN A 84 30.20 -56.02 -36.08
CA GLN A 84 30.50 -55.47 -34.75
C GLN A 84 30.86 -53.97 -34.82
N LEU A 85 31.63 -53.55 -35.83
CA LEU A 85 31.98 -52.13 -36.03
C LEU A 85 30.75 -51.27 -36.35
N VAL A 86 29.83 -51.78 -37.18
CA VAL A 86 28.55 -51.09 -37.48
C VAL A 86 27.69 -51.00 -36.22
N ALA A 87 27.52 -52.10 -35.50
CA ALA A 87 26.78 -52.15 -34.22
C ALA A 87 27.30 -51.12 -33.21
N GLN A 88 28.64 -51.05 -33.03
CA GLN A 88 29.27 -50.09 -32.14
C GLN A 88 29.03 -48.63 -32.57
N LYS A 89 29.09 -48.34 -33.87
CA LYS A 89 28.80 -46.99 -34.39
C LYS A 89 27.34 -46.60 -34.17
N VAL A 90 26.40 -47.53 -34.36
CA VAL A 90 24.97 -47.28 -34.11
C VAL A 90 24.74 -46.96 -32.64
N LEU A 91 25.28 -47.76 -31.72
CA LEU A 91 25.16 -47.50 -30.28
C LEU A 91 25.76 -46.14 -29.88
N GLY A 92 26.97 -45.83 -30.36
CA GLY A 92 27.60 -44.53 -30.10
C GLY A 92 26.75 -43.35 -30.60
N GLY A 93 26.16 -43.48 -31.79
CA GLY A 93 25.25 -42.48 -32.35
C GLY A 93 23.96 -42.31 -31.54
N VAL A 94 23.37 -43.42 -31.08
CA VAL A 94 22.17 -43.42 -30.23
C VAL A 94 22.46 -42.76 -28.88
N HIS A 95 23.54 -43.14 -28.20
CA HIS A 95 23.95 -42.51 -26.93
C HIS A 95 24.18 -41.00 -27.08
N SER A 96 24.91 -40.59 -28.14
CA SER A 96 25.17 -39.17 -28.39
C SER A 96 23.87 -38.39 -28.67
N THR A 97 22.96 -38.97 -29.45
CA THR A 97 21.67 -38.34 -29.78
C THR A 97 20.77 -38.24 -28.54
N VAL A 98 20.65 -39.32 -27.76
CA VAL A 98 19.87 -39.33 -26.51
C VAL A 98 20.44 -38.32 -25.52
N ALA A 99 21.76 -38.26 -25.34
CA ALA A 99 22.39 -37.29 -24.46
C ALA A 99 22.13 -35.83 -24.89
N ALA A 100 22.17 -35.55 -26.19
CA ALA A 100 21.83 -34.23 -26.73
C ALA A 100 20.37 -33.86 -26.45
N GLN A 101 19.44 -34.79 -26.67
CA GLN A 101 18.02 -34.58 -26.40
C GLN A 101 17.74 -34.39 -24.90
N ARG A 102 18.36 -35.17 -24.00
CA ARG A 102 18.26 -34.95 -22.55
C ARG A 102 18.71 -33.54 -22.16
N THR A 103 19.83 -33.08 -22.72
CA THR A 103 20.35 -31.72 -22.48
C THR A 103 19.38 -30.65 -22.98
N GLN A 104 18.78 -30.86 -24.15
CA GLN A 104 17.79 -29.95 -24.71
C GLN A 104 16.53 -29.86 -23.83
N ILE A 105 15.98 -30.99 -23.40
CA ILE A 105 14.82 -31.05 -22.50
C ILE A 105 15.12 -30.33 -21.18
N ASN A 106 16.26 -30.63 -20.56
CA ASN A 106 16.65 -30.02 -19.28
C ASN A 106 16.86 -28.50 -19.40
N SER A 107 17.47 -28.02 -20.50
CA SER A 107 17.67 -26.57 -20.70
C SER A 107 16.34 -25.83 -20.93
N GLN A 108 15.38 -26.47 -21.59
CA GLN A 108 14.03 -25.92 -21.76
C GLN A 108 13.29 -25.80 -20.43
N VAL A 109 13.37 -26.81 -19.56
CA VAL A 109 12.79 -26.76 -18.19
C VAL A 109 13.45 -25.65 -17.38
N ALA A 110 14.78 -25.59 -17.35
CA ALA A 110 15.52 -24.58 -16.60
C ALA A 110 15.17 -23.15 -17.06
N ARG A 111 14.96 -22.93 -18.37
CA ARG A 111 14.51 -21.63 -18.90
C ARG A 111 13.14 -21.24 -18.37
N LEU A 112 12.17 -22.15 -18.40
CA LEU A 112 10.81 -21.88 -17.92
C LEU A 112 10.77 -21.68 -16.41
N GLU A 113 11.57 -22.42 -15.64
CA GLU A 113 11.73 -22.22 -14.20
C GLU A 113 12.32 -20.83 -13.88
N ALA A 114 13.31 -20.37 -14.66
CA ALA A 114 13.88 -19.04 -14.51
C ALA A 114 12.86 -17.93 -14.86
N GLU A 115 12.06 -18.11 -15.92
CA GLU A 115 10.97 -17.18 -16.28
C GLU A 115 9.88 -17.12 -15.19
N ALA A 116 9.68 -18.21 -14.44
CA ALA A 116 8.74 -18.33 -13.33
C ALA A 116 9.30 -17.82 -11.97
N SER A 117 10.41 -17.08 -11.99
CA SER A 117 10.96 -16.41 -10.81
C SER A 117 10.07 -15.25 -10.35
N ALA A 118 9.99 -15.07 -9.03
CA ALA A 118 9.26 -13.97 -8.40
C ALA A 118 10.09 -12.67 -8.28
N ASP A 119 11.30 -12.64 -8.85
CA ASP A 119 12.20 -11.51 -8.74
C ASP A 119 11.54 -10.21 -9.21
N GLY A 120 11.61 -9.19 -8.36
CA GLY A 120 11.01 -7.88 -8.62
C GLY A 120 9.47 -7.85 -8.66
N LEU A 121 8.76 -8.94 -8.35
CA LEU A 121 7.29 -8.92 -8.28
C LEU A 121 6.79 -7.91 -7.24
N GLY A 122 7.36 -7.93 -6.03
CA GLY A 122 6.96 -7.01 -4.96
C GLY A 122 7.14 -5.54 -5.36
N ALA A 123 8.24 -5.20 -6.04
CA ALA A 123 8.49 -3.84 -6.53
C ALA A 123 7.46 -3.40 -7.58
N ARG A 124 7.09 -4.28 -8.53
CA ARG A 124 6.03 -4.01 -9.52
C ARG A 124 4.66 -3.82 -8.86
N VAL A 125 4.34 -4.63 -7.86
CA VAL A 125 3.10 -4.49 -7.06
C VAL A 125 3.09 -3.18 -6.28
N ARG A 126 4.19 -2.82 -5.60
CA ARG A 126 4.32 -1.53 -4.91
C ARG A 126 4.15 -0.36 -5.87
N GLN A 127 4.78 -0.42 -7.05
CA GLN A 127 4.67 0.62 -8.07
C GLN A 127 3.22 0.79 -8.54
N ALA A 128 2.50 -0.31 -8.80
CA ALA A 128 1.08 -0.25 -9.18
C ALA A 128 0.21 0.38 -8.07
N LEU A 129 0.49 0.08 -6.80
CA LEU A 129 -0.23 0.66 -5.66
C LEU A 129 0.18 2.10 -5.34
N ALA A 130 1.35 2.56 -5.79
CA ALA A 130 1.90 3.87 -5.44
C ALA A 130 0.98 5.02 -5.84
N ALA A 131 0.48 5.00 -7.08
CA ALA A 131 -0.40 6.04 -7.60
C ALA A 131 -1.67 6.24 -6.74
N PHE A 132 -2.22 5.13 -6.20
CA PHE A 132 -3.34 5.21 -5.27
C PHE A 132 -2.94 5.89 -3.96
N PHE A 133 -1.87 5.43 -3.29
CA PHE A 133 -1.47 5.99 -1.99
C PHE A 133 -0.93 7.43 -2.06
N GLU A 134 -0.39 7.85 -3.20
CA GLU A 134 0.09 9.22 -3.43
C GLU A 134 -1.06 10.23 -3.56
N LYS A 135 -2.21 9.81 -4.07
CA LYS A 135 -3.38 10.69 -4.24
C LYS A 135 -4.45 10.47 -3.16
N HIS A 136 -4.71 9.22 -2.82
CA HIS A 136 -5.79 8.77 -1.94
C HIS A 136 -5.27 8.13 -0.65
N GLN A 137 -6.20 7.79 0.25
CA GLN A 137 -5.94 7.11 1.51
C GLN A 137 -6.98 6.01 1.74
N LEU A 138 -6.68 5.08 2.65
CA LEU A 138 -7.63 4.04 3.04
C LEU A 138 -8.59 4.58 4.11
N PRO A 139 -9.76 3.94 4.31
CA PRO A 139 -10.62 4.26 5.42
C PRO A 139 -9.88 4.12 6.76
N SER A 140 -10.21 5.00 7.71
CA SER A 140 -9.59 5.03 9.04
C SER A 140 -8.07 5.27 9.03
N THR A 141 -7.53 5.93 7.99
CA THR A 141 -6.13 6.34 7.99
C THR A 141 -5.86 7.35 9.10
N THR A 142 -4.86 7.05 9.92
CA THR A 142 -4.22 8.02 10.81
C THR A 142 -2.92 8.51 10.18
N TRP A 143 -2.61 9.78 10.43
CA TRP A 143 -1.41 10.42 9.88
C TRP A 143 -0.44 10.79 11.00
N ALA A 144 0.84 10.56 10.73
CA ALA A 144 1.93 11.23 11.39
C ALA A 144 2.68 12.08 10.36
N VAL A 145 3.13 13.27 10.77
CA VAL A 145 3.84 14.20 9.90
C VAL A 145 5.06 14.74 10.62
N ALA A 146 6.15 14.90 9.89
CA ALA A 146 7.37 15.50 10.38
C ALA A 146 7.88 16.50 9.34
N TRP A 147 8.31 17.66 9.81
CA TRP A 147 8.99 18.68 9.03
C TRP A 147 10.25 19.11 9.78
N ASP A 148 11.37 19.21 9.08
CA ASP A 148 12.66 19.52 9.68
C ASP A 148 13.47 20.46 8.79
N ALA A 149 13.78 21.64 9.31
CA ALA A 149 14.61 22.67 8.68
C ALA A 149 15.95 22.89 9.40
N ARG A 150 16.39 21.93 10.23
CA ARG A 150 17.71 21.95 10.90
C ARG A 150 18.86 21.57 9.97
N ALA A 151 18.58 20.77 8.94
CA ALA A 151 19.54 20.38 7.92
C ALA A 151 19.78 21.52 6.89
N ALA A 152 20.76 21.34 6.01
CA ALA A 152 21.07 22.32 4.97
C ALA A 152 19.91 22.56 3.99
N ALA A 153 19.11 21.52 3.74
CA ALA A 153 17.86 21.58 2.99
C ALA A 153 16.72 21.07 3.87
N PRO A 154 15.63 21.83 4.03
CA PRO A 154 14.47 21.35 4.77
C PRO A 154 13.86 20.11 4.13
N THR A 155 13.31 19.24 4.96
CA THR A 155 12.64 18.00 4.53
C THR A 155 11.30 17.86 5.24
N ALA A 156 10.34 17.19 4.59
CA ALA A 156 9.13 16.72 5.26
C ALA A 156 8.84 15.27 4.88
N GLN A 157 8.31 14.55 5.86
CA GLN A 157 7.87 13.17 5.72
C GLN A 157 6.48 13.02 6.31
N ALA A 158 5.70 12.12 5.72
CA ALA A 158 4.41 11.74 6.26
C ALA A 158 4.33 10.21 6.37
N VAL A 159 3.62 9.73 7.38
CA VAL A 159 3.34 8.31 7.58
C VAL A 159 1.84 8.14 7.71
N ALA A 160 1.24 7.40 6.79
CA ALA A 160 -0.17 7.00 6.86
C ALA A 160 -0.27 5.58 7.41
N THR A 161 -1.10 5.37 8.42
CA THR A 161 -1.37 4.05 8.99
C THR A 161 -2.85 3.71 8.83
N ALA A 162 -3.16 2.55 8.24
CA ALA A 162 -4.54 2.09 8.06
C ALA A 162 -4.63 0.56 8.11
N GLY A 163 -5.25 0.03 9.15
CA GLY A 163 -5.31 -1.42 9.39
C GLY A 163 -3.90 -2.02 9.50
N ARG A 164 -3.51 -2.83 8.50
CA ARG A 164 -2.17 -3.42 8.43
C ARG A 164 -1.17 -2.61 7.61
N PHE A 165 -1.60 -1.53 6.96
CA PHE A 165 -0.72 -0.73 6.13
C PHE A 165 -0.01 0.35 6.92
N VAL A 166 1.27 0.52 6.60
CA VAL A 166 2.05 1.72 6.92
C VAL A 166 2.66 2.20 5.61
N ALA A 167 2.26 3.38 5.15
CA ALA A 167 2.78 4.02 3.96
C ALA A 167 3.59 5.25 4.37
N THR A 168 4.86 5.28 3.95
CA THR A 168 5.78 6.37 4.25
C THR A 168 6.01 7.19 2.99
N PHE A 169 5.90 8.51 3.12
CA PHE A 169 5.99 9.45 2.01
C PHE A 169 7.08 10.48 2.23
N ASP A 170 7.72 10.87 1.14
CA ASP A 170 8.43 12.15 1.07
C ASP A 170 7.41 13.22 0.64
N VAL A 171 7.46 14.38 1.28
CA VAL A 171 6.49 15.46 1.05
C VAL A 171 7.20 16.66 0.41
N ALA A 172 6.70 17.11 -0.73
CA ALA A 172 7.26 18.26 -1.42
C ALA A 172 6.97 19.55 -0.63
N LEU A 173 8.03 20.29 -0.31
CA LEU A 173 7.94 21.55 0.42
C LEU A 173 7.62 22.70 -0.54
N THR A 174 6.70 23.57 -0.13
CA THR A 174 6.33 24.77 -0.87
C THR A 174 6.14 25.95 0.09
N GLY A 175 6.18 27.18 -0.45
CA GLY A 175 5.88 28.39 0.30
C GLY A 175 6.81 28.61 1.50
N ILE A 176 6.22 28.86 2.67
CA ILE A 176 6.97 29.17 3.90
C ILE A 176 7.78 27.98 4.45
N TRP A 177 7.45 26.74 4.04
CA TRP A 177 8.04 25.53 4.60
C TRP A 177 9.42 25.15 4.03
N THR A 178 9.93 25.92 3.06
CA THR A 178 11.25 25.69 2.45
C THR A 178 12.41 26.30 3.26
N ALA A 179 12.12 26.88 4.42
CA ALA A 179 13.08 27.48 5.35
C ALA A 179 12.49 27.49 6.76
N PRO A 180 13.29 27.78 7.81
CA PRO A 180 12.76 28.04 9.16
C PRO A 180 11.61 29.06 9.16
N VAL A 181 10.49 28.72 9.79
CA VAL A 181 9.23 29.48 9.70
C VAL A 181 9.11 30.44 10.89
N LYS A 182 8.91 31.74 10.63
CA LYS A 182 8.63 32.71 11.70
C LYS A 182 7.24 32.47 12.30
N PHE A 183 7.13 32.45 13.64
CA PHE A 183 5.84 32.23 14.31
C PHE A 183 4.81 33.30 14.01
N GLU A 184 5.25 34.53 13.79
CA GLU A 184 4.38 35.64 13.38
C GLU A 184 3.58 35.31 12.10
N ALA A 185 4.15 34.49 11.19
CA ALA A 185 3.48 34.08 9.96
C ALA A 185 2.43 32.97 10.18
N LEU A 186 2.49 32.24 11.29
CA LEU A 186 1.57 31.15 11.62
C LEU A 186 0.47 31.61 12.58
N MET A 187 0.86 32.27 13.68
CA MET A 187 -0.03 32.76 14.70
C MET A 187 0.65 33.91 15.47
N PRO A 188 0.37 35.18 15.12
CA PRO A 188 1.03 36.34 15.71
C PRO A 188 0.58 36.62 17.16
N GLY A 189 1.46 37.24 17.95
CA GLY A 189 1.12 37.78 19.28
C GLY A 189 1.16 36.77 20.43
N ILE A 190 1.80 35.61 20.24
CA ILE A 190 1.90 34.58 21.30
C ILE A 190 3.03 34.94 22.27
N THR A 191 2.74 34.91 23.57
CA THR A 191 3.74 35.06 24.64
C THR A 191 3.57 33.92 25.64
N LEU A 192 4.62 33.13 25.84
CA LEU A 192 4.63 31.98 26.75
C LEU A 192 5.61 32.20 27.93
N GLN A 193 5.32 31.62 29.09
CA GLN A 193 6.25 31.57 30.22
C GLN A 193 7.20 30.37 30.05
N LEU A 194 8.37 30.60 29.44
CA LEU A 194 9.32 29.53 29.11
C LEU A 194 10.55 29.55 30.03
N PRO A 195 11.12 28.38 30.38
CA PRO A 195 12.38 28.31 31.11
C PRO A 195 13.52 28.89 30.26
N ARG A 196 14.27 29.82 30.84
CA ARG A 196 15.50 30.35 30.24
C ARG A 196 16.69 30.02 31.12
N ARG A 197 17.71 29.37 30.54
CA ARG A 197 18.96 29.08 31.23
C ARG A 197 19.75 30.38 31.41
N LYS A 198 20.19 30.67 32.63
CA LYS A 198 21.10 31.78 32.91
C LYS A 198 22.54 31.29 32.81
N MET A 199 23.47 32.18 32.44
CA MET A 199 24.91 31.87 32.48
C MET A 199 25.39 31.47 33.89
N PHE A 200 24.72 31.97 34.94
CA PHE A 200 24.98 31.61 36.33
C PHE A 200 23.65 31.41 37.06
N GLY A 201 23.32 30.16 37.39
CA GLY A 201 22.12 29.77 38.16
C GLY A 201 21.14 28.86 37.41
N GLY A 202 20.14 28.36 38.14
CA GLY A 202 19.08 27.49 37.60
C GLY A 202 18.20 28.17 36.55
N ALA A 203 17.43 27.37 35.81
CA ALA A 203 16.47 27.89 34.84
C ALA A 203 15.41 28.74 35.55
N LYS A 204 15.15 29.95 35.02
CA LYS A 204 14.06 30.80 35.50
C LYS A 204 13.05 30.97 34.37
N THR A 205 11.78 30.77 34.68
CA THR A 205 10.69 31.04 33.74
C THR A 205 10.58 32.54 33.46
N GLN A 206 10.48 32.91 32.18
CA GLN A 206 10.33 34.28 31.72
C GLN A 206 9.32 34.36 30.57
N PRO A 207 8.62 35.50 30.42
CA PRO A 207 7.77 35.72 29.25
C PRO A 207 8.64 35.80 27.99
N VAL A 208 8.33 34.97 26.99
CA VAL A 208 8.99 34.90 25.69
C VAL A 208 7.94 35.14 24.60
N ALA A 209 8.10 36.24 23.87
CA ALA A 209 7.30 36.51 22.68
C ALA A 209 7.76 35.61 21.52
N LEU A 210 6.91 34.69 21.08
CA LEU A 210 7.27 33.72 20.04
C LEU A 210 7.45 34.35 18.66
N ASP A 211 6.89 35.54 18.41
CA ASP A 211 7.07 36.30 17.16
C ASP A 211 8.56 36.52 16.81
N ARG A 212 9.44 36.53 17.83
CA ARG A 212 10.89 36.66 17.64
C ARG A 212 11.58 35.35 17.29
N CYS A 213 10.93 34.23 17.55
CA CYS A 213 11.43 32.88 17.29
C CYS A 213 11.07 32.39 15.88
N ALA A 214 11.77 31.36 15.44
CA ALA A 214 11.43 30.57 14.28
C ALA A 214 11.20 29.11 14.68
N LEU A 215 10.17 28.49 14.10
CA LEU A 215 9.98 27.05 14.09
C LEU A 215 11.04 26.44 13.16
N ILE A 216 11.80 25.47 13.66
CA ILE A 216 12.87 24.78 12.91
C ILE A 216 12.61 23.29 12.74
N ALA A 217 11.73 22.70 13.55
CA ALA A 217 11.22 21.36 13.32
C ALA A 217 9.84 21.20 13.96
N PHE A 218 9.05 20.31 13.38
CA PHE A 218 7.73 19.93 13.82
C PHE A 218 7.54 18.44 13.62
N GLU A 219 6.94 17.78 14.59
CA GLU A 219 6.52 16.38 14.47
C GLU A 219 5.16 16.21 15.14
N ARG A 220 4.23 15.51 14.49
CA ARG A 220 2.98 15.08 15.11
C ARG A 220 2.79 13.60 14.84
N THR A 221 2.69 12.82 15.91
CA THR A 221 2.50 11.36 15.87
C THR A 221 1.36 10.99 16.81
N GLY A 222 0.18 10.73 16.24
CA GLY A 222 -1.04 10.47 17.03
C GLY A 222 -1.43 11.68 17.87
N THR A 223 -1.40 11.53 19.20
CA THR A 223 -1.72 12.60 20.16
C THR A 223 -0.51 13.40 20.60
N VAL A 224 0.70 13.04 20.15
CA VAL A 224 1.93 13.71 20.55
C VAL A 224 2.30 14.75 19.50
N THR A 225 2.46 15.99 19.92
CA THR A 225 2.91 17.11 19.09
C THR A 225 4.22 17.66 19.64
N THR A 226 5.26 17.70 18.81
CA THR A 226 6.57 18.26 19.15
C THR A 226 6.86 19.47 18.26
N LEU A 227 7.17 20.61 18.88
CA LEU A 227 7.61 21.84 18.22
C LEU A 227 9.03 22.16 18.68
N ILE A 228 9.94 22.42 17.74
CA ILE A 228 11.29 22.89 18.05
C ILE A 228 11.45 24.31 17.52
N LEU A 229 11.76 25.23 18.42
CA LEU A 229 11.87 26.68 18.18
C LEU A 229 13.32 27.15 18.41
N ARG A 230 13.76 28.17 17.68
CA ARG A 230 15.02 28.90 17.92
C ARG A 230 14.81 30.41 17.87
N GLU A 231 15.51 31.16 18.71
CA GLU A 231 15.53 32.63 18.63
C GLU A 231 16.15 33.11 17.31
N ASN A 232 17.24 32.48 16.87
CA ASN A 232 17.89 32.76 15.60
C ASN A 232 18.13 31.46 14.81
N PRO A 233 17.40 31.20 13.72
CA PRO A 233 17.56 29.96 12.96
C PRO A 233 18.86 29.90 12.15
N ALA A 234 19.51 31.03 11.85
CA ALA A 234 20.70 31.07 11.01
C ALA A 234 22.00 30.70 11.75
N LYS A 235 21.97 30.63 13.09
CA LYS A 235 23.13 30.34 13.93
C LYS A 235 22.71 29.51 15.15
N PRO A 236 23.62 28.70 15.71
CA PRO A 236 23.49 28.15 17.06
C PRO A 236 22.95 29.20 18.05
N SER A 237 21.69 29.04 18.49
CA SER A 237 21.03 29.99 19.37
C SER A 237 20.13 29.30 20.39
N PRO A 238 19.81 29.95 21.51
CA PRO A 238 18.83 29.44 22.46
C PRO A 238 17.50 29.11 21.77
N GLY A 239 16.85 28.08 22.26
CA GLY A 239 15.58 27.62 21.75
C GLY A 239 14.81 26.82 22.77
N TRP A 240 13.70 26.24 22.32
CA TRP A 240 12.84 25.41 23.16
C TRP A 240 12.32 24.23 22.34
N ARG A 241 12.15 23.11 23.01
CA ARG A 241 11.33 21.99 22.54
C ARG A 241 10.05 21.99 23.35
N LEU A 242 8.92 22.15 22.69
CA LEU A 242 7.60 22.02 23.30
C LEU A 242 7.04 20.66 22.90
N VAL A 243 6.61 19.88 23.88
CA VAL A 243 5.97 18.57 23.67
C VAL A 243 4.59 18.63 24.29
N GLU A 244 3.56 18.40 23.48
CA GLU A 244 2.18 18.21 23.91
C GLU A 244 1.82 16.73 23.79
N ASP A 245 1.33 16.11 24.86
CA ASP A 245 0.80 14.75 24.84
C ASP A 245 -0.45 14.66 25.72
N LYS A 246 -1.57 14.23 25.12
CA LYS A 246 -2.87 14.04 25.80
C LYS A 246 -3.27 15.23 26.66
N GLY A 247 -2.94 16.41 26.18
CA GLY A 247 -3.29 17.66 26.82
C GLY A 247 -2.33 18.20 27.87
N ALA A 248 -1.31 17.45 28.27
CA ALA A 248 -0.19 17.96 29.05
C ALA A 248 0.84 18.59 28.11
N VAL A 249 1.46 19.69 28.52
CA VAL A 249 2.50 20.36 27.74
C VAL A 249 3.76 20.50 28.58
N ALA A 250 4.88 20.09 28.01
CA ALA A 250 6.19 20.21 28.61
C ALA A 250 7.12 21.03 27.72
N CYS A 251 8.08 21.70 28.35
CA CYS A 251 9.06 22.52 27.68
C CYS A 251 10.47 22.16 28.14
N THR A 252 11.36 21.93 27.18
CA THR A 252 12.79 21.75 27.39
C THR A 252 13.55 22.90 26.76
N ALA A 253 14.36 23.63 27.54
CA ALA A 253 15.23 24.66 27.00
C ALA A 253 16.39 24.04 26.21
N LEU A 254 16.73 24.61 25.06
CA LEU A 254 17.77 24.11 24.17
C LEU A 254 18.92 25.11 24.07
N ASP A 255 20.13 24.69 24.40
CA ASP A 255 21.34 25.48 24.22
C ASP A 255 21.90 25.27 22.80
N GLY A 256 22.48 26.30 22.20
CA GLY A 256 22.71 26.39 20.74
C GLY A 256 23.53 25.28 20.06
N GLY A 257 24.16 24.37 20.80
CA GLY A 257 25.05 23.33 20.24
C GLY A 257 24.55 21.88 20.29
N ALA A 258 23.61 21.52 21.16
CA ALA A 258 23.11 20.14 21.27
C ALA A 258 21.82 20.08 22.10
N ASP A 259 20.95 19.11 21.78
CA ASP A 259 19.72 18.77 22.55
C ASP A 259 20.03 18.10 23.91
N ALA A 260 21.22 18.36 24.49
CA ALA A 260 21.73 17.66 25.64
C ALA A 260 21.13 18.19 26.97
N GLY A 261 20.11 17.48 27.45
CA GLY A 261 19.93 17.20 28.89
C GLY A 261 19.34 18.31 29.77
N SER A 262 18.71 19.35 29.20
CA SER A 262 17.93 20.27 30.03
C SER A 262 16.73 19.53 30.66
N GLU A 263 16.43 19.86 31.90
CA GLU A 263 15.26 19.33 32.61
C GLU A 263 13.97 19.78 31.91
N GLU A 264 13.03 18.84 31.79
CA GLU A 264 11.71 19.07 31.22
C GLU A 264 10.84 19.79 32.27
N ALA A 265 10.38 20.99 31.94
CA ALA A 265 9.53 21.79 32.82
C ALA A 265 8.08 21.75 32.31
N PRO A 266 7.09 21.36 33.14
CA PRO A 266 5.69 21.40 32.75
C PRO A 266 5.21 22.84 32.56
N LEU A 267 4.48 23.11 31.48
CA LEU A 267 3.75 24.36 31.30
C LEU A 267 2.38 24.27 32.00
N THR A 268 1.87 25.40 32.47
CA THR A 268 0.62 25.46 33.24
C THR A 268 -0.25 26.65 32.82
N GLY A 269 -1.53 26.61 33.19
CA GLY A 269 -2.46 27.71 32.93
C GLY A 269 -2.67 27.98 31.44
N ASP A 270 -2.69 29.26 31.07
CA ASP A 270 -3.02 29.73 29.72
C ASP A 270 -2.02 29.27 28.65
N ASP A 271 -0.76 29.04 29.03
CA ASP A 271 0.30 28.60 28.11
C ASP A 271 -0.03 27.25 27.46
N VAL A 272 -0.66 26.34 28.20
CA VAL A 272 -1.09 25.03 27.68
C VAL A 272 -2.08 25.20 26.53
N GLY A 273 -3.07 26.10 26.70
CA GLY A 273 -4.06 26.39 25.66
C GLY A 273 -3.46 27.10 24.45
N GLN A 274 -2.45 27.95 24.65
CA GLN A 274 -1.73 28.61 23.55
C GLN A 274 -0.87 27.63 22.76
N VAL A 275 -0.11 26.74 23.42
CA VAL A 275 0.72 25.74 22.74
C VAL A 275 -0.13 24.74 21.96
N LYS A 276 -1.28 24.32 22.49
CA LYS A 276 -2.23 23.45 21.75
C LYS A 276 -2.71 24.10 20.46
N ARG A 277 -3.24 25.32 20.55
CA ARG A 277 -3.70 26.08 19.37
C ARG A 277 -2.59 26.26 18.34
N LEU A 278 -1.36 26.51 18.81
CA LEU A 278 -0.20 26.63 17.95
C LEU A 278 0.13 25.30 17.26
N GLY A 279 0.16 24.21 18.02
CA GLY A 279 0.41 22.87 17.51
C GLY A 279 -0.64 22.43 16.49
N ASP A 280 -1.91 22.74 16.72
CA ASP A 280 -2.99 22.46 15.77
C ASP A 280 -2.88 23.31 14.50
N ALA A 281 -2.60 24.61 14.60
CA ALA A 281 -2.40 25.48 13.44
C ALA A 281 -1.19 25.04 12.58
N VAL A 282 -0.07 24.67 13.23
CA VAL A 282 1.11 24.13 12.54
C VAL A 282 0.77 22.78 11.89
N ALA A 283 0.07 21.90 12.60
CA ALA A 283 -0.31 20.60 12.09
C ALA A 283 -1.22 20.71 10.87
N GLU A 284 -2.23 21.57 10.91
CA GLU A 284 -3.13 21.82 9.79
C GLU A 284 -2.35 22.31 8.56
N ALA A 285 -1.49 23.32 8.73
CA ALA A 285 -0.71 23.88 7.64
C ALA A 285 0.36 22.92 7.08
N VAL A 286 0.97 22.05 7.90
CA VAL A 286 1.87 21.00 7.42
C VAL A 286 1.10 19.86 6.75
N MET A 287 -0.10 19.53 7.26
CA MET A 287 -0.96 18.49 6.68
C MET A 287 -1.44 18.85 5.27
N GLU A 288 -1.58 20.14 4.93
CA GLU A 288 -1.89 20.56 3.57
C GLU A 288 -0.82 20.14 2.55
N LEU A 289 0.45 20.07 2.96
CA LEU A 289 1.56 19.67 2.08
C LEU A 289 1.44 18.22 1.59
N ARG A 290 0.66 17.37 2.28
CA ARG A 290 0.45 15.97 1.88
C ARG A 290 -0.18 15.82 0.51
N GLY A 291 -0.80 16.87 -0.04
CA GLY A 291 -1.31 16.88 -1.41
C GLY A 291 -0.23 16.68 -2.47
N ALA A 292 1.03 16.99 -2.14
CA ALA A 292 2.19 16.81 -3.01
C ALA A 292 3.18 15.79 -2.38
N ARG A 293 2.69 14.57 -2.17
CA ARG A 293 3.46 13.46 -1.57
C ARG A 293 3.88 12.42 -2.59
N THR A 294 5.04 11.80 -2.37
CA THR A 294 5.57 10.68 -3.18
C THR A 294 5.78 9.47 -2.28
N LEU A 295 5.31 8.29 -2.69
CA LEU A 295 5.40 7.08 -1.88
C LEU A 295 6.85 6.57 -1.85
N ARG A 296 7.46 6.60 -0.67
CA ARG A 296 8.82 6.08 -0.44
C ARG A 296 8.80 4.60 -0.10
N GLU A 297 7.93 4.20 0.84
CA GLU A 297 7.86 2.84 1.35
C GLU A 297 6.41 2.45 1.63
N LEU A 298 6.04 1.22 1.29
CA LEU A 298 4.75 0.64 1.65
C LEU A 298 4.97 -0.67 2.38
N ARG A 299 4.41 -0.77 3.58
CA ARG A 299 4.46 -1.96 4.42
C ARG A 299 3.07 -2.56 4.61
N ALA A 300 3.00 -3.88 4.64
CA ALA A 300 1.80 -4.64 5.03
C ALA A 300 2.18 -5.57 6.18
N GLY A 301 1.70 -5.24 7.38
CA GLY A 301 2.20 -5.84 8.63
C GLY A 301 3.66 -5.47 8.85
N ASN A 302 4.50 -6.48 9.09
CA ASN A 302 5.91 -6.26 9.43
C ASN A 302 6.84 -6.17 8.21
N HIS A 303 6.34 -6.46 7.00
CA HIS A 303 7.14 -6.55 5.78
C HIS A 303 6.91 -5.36 4.85
N THR A 304 7.94 -4.96 4.11
CA THR A 304 7.78 -4.08 2.94
C THR A 304 7.13 -4.87 1.81
N VAL A 305 6.31 -4.21 0.99
CA VAL A 305 5.65 -4.86 -0.15
C VAL A 305 6.67 -5.45 -1.13
N ASP A 306 7.86 -4.83 -1.27
CA ASP A 306 8.95 -5.32 -2.10
C ASP A 306 9.48 -6.69 -1.65
N THR A 307 9.40 -6.99 -0.35
CA THR A 307 9.96 -8.21 0.28
C THR A 307 8.88 -9.18 0.79
N LEU A 308 7.60 -8.92 0.50
CA LEU A 308 6.51 -9.79 0.91
C LEU A 308 6.65 -11.18 0.25
N PRO A 309 6.54 -12.28 1.02
CA PRO A 309 6.52 -13.63 0.45
C PRO A 309 5.38 -13.85 -0.54
N SER A 310 4.25 -13.17 -0.31
CA SER A 310 3.09 -13.15 -1.19
C SER A 310 2.61 -11.70 -1.37
N PRO A 311 3.06 -11.01 -2.44
CA PRO A 311 2.63 -9.63 -2.73
C PRO A 311 1.11 -9.49 -2.93
N ARG A 312 0.42 -10.59 -3.29
CA ARG A 312 -1.05 -10.68 -3.34
C ARG A 312 -1.71 -10.21 -2.04
N LEU A 313 -1.10 -10.50 -0.89
CA LEU A 313 -1.66 -10.12 0.41
C LEU A 313 -1.79 -8.60 0.60
N ALA A 314 -0.95 -7.80 -0.06
CA ALA A 314 -1.09 -6.35 -0.06
C ALA A 314 -2.31 -5.93 -0.90
N VAL A 315 -2.49 -6.50 -2.08
CA VAL A 315 -3.64 -6.17 -2.94
C VAL A 315 -4.96 -6.58 -2.27
N ASP A 316 -5.03 -7.80 -1.73
CA ASP A 316 -6.19 -8.32 -1.02
C ASP A 316 -6.56 -7.44 0.19
N ALA A 317 -5.55 -6.94 0.92
CA ALA A 317 -5.76 -6.11 2.10
C ALA A 317 -6.29 -4.71 1.76
N VAL A 318 -5.89 -4.12 0.62
CA VAL A 318 -6.48 -2.86 0.13
C VAL A 318 -7.97 -3.06 -0.16
N LEU A 319 -8.31 -4.10 -0.93
CA LEU A 319 -9.71 -4.41 -1.26
C LEU A 319 -10.53 -4.69 0.01
N THR A 320 -9.99 -5.51 0.92
CA THR A 320 -10.64 -5.83 2.20
C THR A 320 -10.93 -4.58 3.04
N ALA A 321 -10.03 -3.59 3.06
CA ALA A 321 -10.23 -2.34 3.79
C ALA A 321 -11.37 -1.49 3.20
N LEU A 322 -11.60 -1.56 1.89
CA LEU A 322 -12.63 -0.80 1.16
C LEU A 322 -14.00 -1.50 1.16
N SER A 323 -14.03 -2.84 1.19
CA SER A 323 -15.24 -3.66 1.05
C SER A 323 -16.42 -3.21 1.91
N PRO A 324 -16.27 -2.90 3.22
CA PRO A 324 -17.43 -2.53 4.05
C PRO A 324 -18.15 -1.26 3.56
N LEU A 325 -17.36 -0.25 3.17
CA LEU A 325 -17.93 1.01 2.66
C LEU A 325 -18.57 0.83 1.29
N VAL A 326 -17.93 0.09 0.39
CA VAL A 326 -18.47 -0.18 -0.96
C VAL A 326 -19.81 -0.91 -0.88
N ARG A 327 -19.91 -1.95 -0.04
CA ARG A 327 -21.18 -2.68 0.17
C ARG A 327 -22.27 -1.77 0.73
N THR A 328 -21.93 -0.93 1.71
CA THR A 328 -22.89 0.02 2.30
C THR A 328 -23.36 1.06 1.28
N ILE A 329 -22.45 1.58 0.44
CA ILE A 329 -22.81 2.50 -0.66
C ILE A 329 -23.75 1.82 -1.63
N ARG A 330 -23.44 0.58 -2.04
CA ARG A 330 -24.29 -0.20 -2.94
C ARG A 330 -25.70 -0.39 -2.35
N GLU A 331 -25.80 -0.78 -1.09
CA GLU A 331 -27.08 -1.01 -0.39
C GLU A 331 -27.92 0.28 -0.25
N ARG A 332 -27.27 1.43 -0.12
CA ARG A 332 -27.92 2.75 0.03
C ARG A 332 -28.02 3.54 -1.26
N SER A 333 -27.63 2.96 -2.39
CA SER A 333 -27.79 3.56 -3.73
C SER A 333 -29.19 3.27 -4.25
N LYS A 334 -29.86 4.29 -4.80
CA LYS A 334 -31.24 4.14 -5.29
C LYS A 334 -31.33 3.53 -6.69
N MET A 335 -30.27 3.65 -7.48
CA MET A 335 -30.21 3.13 -8.84
C MET A 335 -29.46 1.80 -8.84
N SER A 336 -30.10 0.74 -9.33
CA SER A 336 -29.42 -0.54 -9.53
C SER A 336 -28.34 -0.37 -10.58
N GLY A 337 -27.16 -0.93 -10.34
CA GLY A 337 -26.03 -0.81 -11.25
C GLY A 337 -25.11 0.38 -11.02
N GLU A 338 -25.41 1.29 -10.09
CA GLU A 338 -24.56 2.46 -9.80
C GLU A 338 -24.18 2.55 -8.31
N LEU A 339 -23.03 3.16 -8.05
CA LEU A 339 -22.61 3.55 -6.70
C LEU A 339 -22.76 5.06 -6.57
N VAL A 340 -23.59 5.50 -5.62
CA VAL A 340 -23.98 6.91 -5.50
C VAL A 340 -23.64 7.49 -4.12
N LEU A 341 -22.96 8.63 -4.12
CA LEU A 341 -22.78 9.51 -2.97
C LEU A 341 -23.32 10.91 -3.29
N LYS A 342 -23.69 11.66 -2.25
CA LYS A 342 -24.13 13.04 -2.35
C LYS A 342 -23.19 13.95 -1.58
N ARG A 343 -22.87 15.11 -2.15
CA ARG A 343 -22.03 16.15 -1.53
C ARG A 343 -22.86 17.41 -1.33
N ASP A 344 -22.97 17.86 -0.09
CA ASP A 344 -23.57 19.16 0.23
C ASP A 344 -22.59 20.27 -0.24
N ILE A 345 -23.04 21.16 -1.15
CA ILE A 345 -22.22 22.25 -1.73
C ILE A 345 -22.59 23.65 -1.22
N GLY A 346 -23.54 23.74 -0.29
CA GLY A 346 -24.06 25.02 0.22
C GLY A 346 -25.44 25.37 -0.35
N ASP A 347 -26.10 26.40 0.22
CA ASP A 347 -27.40 26.95 -0.24
C ASP A 347 -28.54 25.93 -0.41
N GLY A 348 -28.51 24.85 0.38
CA GLY A 348 -29.48 23.75 0.25
C GLY A 348 -29.32 22.91 -1.01
N ARG A 349 -28.25 23.12 -1.80
CA ARG A 349 -27.94 22.35 -3.01
C ARG A 349 -27.06 21.15 -2.68
N ARG A 350 -27.29 20.06 -3.42
CA ARG A 350 -26.50 18.84 -3.36
C ARG A 350 -26.02 18.48 -4.75
N GLU A 351 -24.76 18.07 -4.82
CA GLU A 351 -24.19 17.41 -5.98
C GLU A 351 -24.27 15.90 -5.79
N GLU A 352 -24.53 15.17 -6.86
CA GLU A 352 -24.54 13.71 -6.87
C GLU A 352 -23.27 13.21 -7.57
N LEU A 353 -22.51 12.40 -6.85
CA LEU A 353 -21.30 11.74 -7.32
C LEU A 353 -21.65 10.28 -7.55
N PHE A 354 -21.53 9.80 -8.77
CA PHE A 354 -21.87 8.43 -9.11
C PHE A 354 -20.84 7.79 -10.02
N VAL A 355 -20.75 6.46 -9.97
CA VAL A 355 -20.00 5.66 -10.94
C VAL A 355 -20.79 4.41 -11.30
N PRO A 356 -20.97 4.10 -12.60
CA PRO A 356 -21.57 2.84 -13.03
C PRO A 356 -20.70 1.65 -12.62
N ARG A 357 -21.29 0.62 -12.00
CA ARG A 357 -20.58 -0.61 -11.63
C ARG A 357 -20.00 -1.33 -12.84
N ALA A 358 -20.66 -1.24 -14.00
CA ALA A 358 -20.14 -1.79 -15.24
C ALA A 358 -18.81 -1.15 -15.65
N GLU A 359 -18.65 0.17 -15.46
CA GLU A 359 -17.38 0.87 -15.73
C GLU A 359 -16.28 0.42 -14.76
N VAL A 360 -16.61 0.25 -13.48
CA VAL A 360 -15.68 -0.29 -12.49
C VAL A 360 -15.30 -1.75 -12.81
N ALA A 361 -16.27 -2.56 -13.24
CA ALA A 361 -16.07 -3.97 -13.60
C ALA A 361 -15.12 -4.16 -14.79
N GLN A 362 -15.19 -3.27 -15.79
CA GLN A 362 -14.33 -3.32 -16.96
C GLN A 362 -12.83 -3.25 -16.57
N LYS A 363 -12.49 -2.56 -15.50
CA LYS A 363 -11.09 -2.39 -15.02
C LYS A 363 -10.45 -3.69 -14.57
N PHE A 364 -11.23 -4.62 -13.99
CA PHE A 364 -10.73 -5.92 -13.51
C PHE A 364 -11.19 -7.12 -14.36
N THR A 365 -11.97 -6.90 -15.42
CA THR A 365 -12.44 -7.95 -16.34
C THR A 365 -11.30 -8.77 -16.97
N PRO A 366 -10.15 -8.17 -17.38
CA PRO A 366 -9.06 -8.94 -17.98
C PRO A 366 -8.37 -9.94 -17.03
N LEU A 367 -8.62 -9.85 -15.72
CA LEU A 367 -7.98 -10.73 -14.74
C LEU A 367 -8.60 -12.15 -14.75
N PRO A 368 -7.83 -13.19 -14.46
CA PRO A 368 -8.38 -14.52 -14.20
C PRO A 368 -9.44 -14.51 -13.09
N LEU A 369 -10.40 -15.44 -13.14
CA LEU A 369 -11.56 -15.47 -12.24
C LEU A 369 -11.17 -15.43 -10.75
N GLU A 370 -10.08 -16.11 -10.39
CA GLU A 370 -9.59 -16.17 -9.01
C GLU A 370 -9.15 -14.82 -8.41
N TYR A 371 -8.74 -13.85 -9.24
CA TYR A 371 -8.40 -12.50 -8.81
C TYR A 371 -9.59 -11.54 -8.92
N ARG A 372 -10.63 -11.89 -9.69
CA ARG A 372 -11.87 -11.12 -9.79
C ARG A 372 -12.78 -11.30 -8.57
N ARG A 373 -12.69 -12.45 -7.91
CA ARG A 373 -13.55 -12.85 -6.78
C ARG A 373 -13.70 -11.78 -5.69
N LEU A 374 -12.63 -11.10 -5.27
CA LEU A 374 -12.73 -10.07 -4.22
C LEU A 374 -13.54 -8.86 -4.68
N TYR A 375 -13.41 -8.44 -5.93
CA TYR A 375 -14.23 -7.35 -6.50
C TYR A 375 -15.71 -7.76 -6.61
N GLU A 376 -15.97 -9.01 -7.01
CA GLU A 376 -17.31 -9.57 -7.09
C GLU A 376 -17.96 -9.64 -5.69
N GLU A 377 -17.21 -10.11 -4.67
CA GLU A 377 -17.65 -10.13 -3.27
C GLU A 377 -17.87 -8.73 -2.69
N MET A 378 -17.16 -7.70 -3.18
CA MET A 378 -17.44 -6.29 -2.85
C MET A 378 -18.74 -5.79 -3.48
N GLY A 379 -19.27 -6.50 -4.49
CA GLY A 379 -20.46 -6.12 -5.22
C GLY A 379 -20.21 -5.24 -6.43
N LEU A 380 -18.97 -5.24 -6.95
CA LEU A 380 -18.55 -4.44 -8.10
C LEU A 380 -18.75 -5.15 -9.44
N SER A 381 -19.30 -6.37 -9.45
CA SER A 381 -19.64 -7.07 -10.70
C SER A 381 -20.70 -6.32 -11.50
N ALA A 382 -20.69 -6.54 -12.82
CA ALA A 382 -21.65 -5.95 -13.76
C ALA A 382 -23.06 -6.55 -13.62
N GLU A 383 -23.22 -7.63 -12.86
CA GLU A 383 -24.51 -8.25 -12.62
C GLU A 383 -25.47 -7.23 -12.01
N HIS A 384 -26.65 -7.10 -12.62
CA HIS A 384 -27.71 -6.31 -12.05
C HIS A 384 -28.02 -6.88 -10.68
N THR A 385 -27.95 -6.02 -9.67
CA THR A 385 -28.54 -6.39 -8.39
C THR A 385 -30.03 -6.30 -8.66
N ASP A 386 -30.65 -7.40 -9.08
CA ASP A 386 -32.09 -7.52 -9.02
C ASP A 386 -32.42 -7.29 -7.55
N VAL A 387 -32.95 -6.12 -7.26
CA VAL A 387 -33.57 -5.87 -5.96
C VAL A 387 -34.69 -6.87 -5.97
N GLY A 388 -34.47 -8.01 -5.32
CA GLY A 388 -35.51 -8.99 -5.09
C GLY A 388 -36.58 -8.27 -4.30
N ILE A 389 -37.52 -7.63 -5.01
CA ILE A 389 -38.80 -7.26 -4.47
C ILE A 389 -39.40 -8.62 -4.20
N VAL A 390 -39.15 -9.12 -3.00
CA VAL A 390 -39.95 -10.17 -2.40
C VAL A 390 -41.31 -9.50 -2.26
N ILE A 391 -42.11 -9.58 -3.31
CA ILE A 391 -43.54 -9.40 -3.20
C ILE A 391 -43.91 -10.51 -2.24
N SER A 392 -44.03 -10.17 -0.95
CA SER A 392 -44.60 -11.07 0.04
C SER A 392 -45.97 -11.41 -0.52
N GLU A 393 -46.10 -12.57 -1.15
CA GLU A 393 -47.40 -13.14 -1.46
C GLU A 393 -48.13 -13.16 -0.12
N GLN A 394 -49.08 -12.24 0.04
CA GLN A 394 -49.96 -12.30 1.19
C GLN A 394 -50.60 -13.69 1.11
N PRO A 395 -50.51 -14.51 2.18
CA PRO A 395 -51.16 -15.81 2.16
C PRO A 395 -52.64 -15.57 1.87
N THR A 396 -53.10 -16.05 0.72
CA THR A 396 -54.50 -15.98 0.33
C THR A 396 -55.30 -16.66 1.43
N LEU A 397 -56.03 -15.87 2.22
CA LEU A 397 -56.98 -16.37 3.21
C LEU A 397 -57.98 -17.27 2.48
N VAL A 398 -57.81 -18.59 2.62
CA VAL A 398 -58.80 -19.57 2.22
C VAL A 398 -60.01 -19.34 3.12
N LYS A 399 -61.08 -18.77 2.55
CA LYS A 399 -62.40 -18.80 3.19
C LYS A 399 -62.82 -20.26 3.30
N ILE A 400 -62.93 -20.75 4.52
CA ILE A 400 -63.68 -21.97 4.82
C ILE A 400 -65.15 -21.52 4.81
N ASP A 401 -65.87 -21.89 3.76
CA ASP A 401 -67.32 -21.78 3.74
C ASP A 401 -67.89 -22.88 4.64
N ASP A 402 -68.40 -22.48 5.81
CA ASP A 402 -69.31 -23.30 6.61
C ASP A 402 -70.69 -23.28 5.91
N ASP A 403 -71.13 -24.44 5.43
CA ASP A 403 -72.51 -24.72 5.01
C ASP A 403 -73.17 -25.64 6.07
N PRO A 404 -74.51 -25.59 6.25
CA PRO A 404 -75.23 -25.51 7.54
C PRO A 404 -75.35 -26.77 8.40
#